data_AF-A0A8S2G8S7-F1
#
_entry.id   AF-A0A8S2G8S7-F1
#
_cell.length_a   1.000
_cell.length_b   1.000
_cell.length_c   1.000
_cell.angle_alpha   90.00
_cell.angle_beta   90.00
_cell.angle_gamma   90.00
#
_symmetry.space_group_name_H-M   'P 1'
#
loop_
_entity.id
_entity.type
_entity.pdbx_description
1 polymer ?
#
loop_
_entity_poly.entity_id
_entity_poly.type
_entity_poly.pdbx_seq_one_letter_code
_entity_poly.pdbx_strand_id
1 'polypeptide(L)'
;EYYSVWISFFELYNEHIYDLLVRPNEIKSRKPLRLLQSDTTTAIRNLIQVPLFDLEEAKDVVKFGFINRSTSKTVFNEASSRSHAILCITLITTDEFSEQPTMSHLYICDLAGNEPSTQHIGKQMNETCNINTSLMTLKDCIRVLNENQKAKCVRTQAQNLLHVMSCI
;
A
#
# COMPACT_ATOMS: atom_id res chain seq x y z
N GLU A 1 16.75 24.99 5.82
CA GLU A 1 15.77 23.87 5.81
C GLU A 1 16.39 22.64 5.16
N TYR A 2 16.24 21.47 5.78
CA TYR A 2 16.70 20.19 5.23
C TYR A 2 15.51 19.31 4.89
N TYR A 3 15.59 18.59 3.77
CA TYR A 3 14.58 17.61 3.41
C TYR A 3 15.22 16.28 3.00
N SER A 4 14.51 15.18 3.24
CA SER A 4 14.83 13.87 2.70
C SER A 4 13.57 13.23 2.13
N VAL A 5 13.74 12.55 1.00
CA VAL A 5 12.65 11.86 0.31
C VAL A 5 12.93 10.36 0.36
N TRP A 6 11.91 9.59 0.72
CA TRP A 6 11.97 8.15 0.80
C TRP A 6 10.82 7.56 0.01
N ILE A 7 11.01 6.38 -0.55
CA ILE A 7 9.98 5.66 -1.28
C ILE A 7 9.83 4.25 -0.74
N SER A 8 8.59 3.80 -0.64
CA SER A 8 8.25 2.41 -0.34
C SER A 8 7.18 1.96 -1.33
N PHE A 9 7.24 0.68 -1.73
CA PHE A 9 6.31 0.13 -2.70
C PHE A 9 5.92 -1.28 -2.29
N PHE A 10 4.62 -1.51 -2.15
CA PHE A 10 4.09 -2.82 -1.78
C PHE A 10 2.80 -3.11 -2.55
N GLU A 11 2.40 -4.38 -2.58
CA GLU A 11 1.08 -4.78 -3.03
C GLU A 11 0.28 -5.47 -1.94
N LEU A 12 -1.03 -5.28 -2.00
CA LEU A 12 -2.03 -5.99 -1.23
C LEU A 12 -2.62 -7.05 -2.13
N TYR A 13 -2.40 -8.30 -1.77
CA TYR A 13 -2.91 -9.45 -2.50
C TYR A 13 -3.45 -10.47 -1.50
N ASN A 14 -4.73 -10.85 -1.67
CA ASN A 14 -5.43 -11.81 -0.82
C ASN A 14 -5.23 -11.55 0.70
N GLU A 15 -5.53 -10.32 1.15
CA GLU A 15 -5.39 -9.89 2.56
C GLU A 15 -3.94 -9.88 3.12
N HIS A 16 -2.95 -10.07 2.26
CA HIS A 16 -1.54 -10.06 2.63
C HIS A 16 -0.79 -8.91 1.97
N ILE A 17 0.11 -8.30 2.74
CA ILE A 17 1.00 -7.24 2.25
C ILE A 17 2.28 -7.89 1.77
N TYR A 18 2.74 -7.48 0.59
CA TYR A 18 4.02 -7.93 0.08
C TYR A 18 4.84 -6.77 -0.45
N ASP A 19 6.08 -6.70 0.02
CA ASP A 19 7.03 -5.71 -0.44
C ASP A 19 7.41 -5.95 -1.91
N LEU A 20 7.43 -4.89 -2.71
CA LEU A 20 7.79 -4.90 -4.13
C LEU A 20 9.24 -4.46 -4.38
N LEU A 21 9.94 -3.97 -3.36
CA LEU A 21 11.33 -3.50 -3.43
C LEU A 21 12.35 -4.53 -2.93
N VAL A 22 11.91 -5.75 -2.61
CA VAL A 22 12.83 -6.83 -2.20
C VAL A 22 13.66 -7.31 -3.39
N ARG A 23 14.97 -7.51 -3.17
CA ARG A 23 15.85 -8.01 -4.22
C ARG A 23 15.66 -9.52 -4.40
N PRO A 24 15.65 -10.03 -5.65
CA PRO A 24 15.42 -11.45 -5.94
C PRO A 24 16.37 -12.42 -5.20
N ASN A 25 17.61 -12.01 -5.00
CA ASN A 25 18.64 -12.83 -4.34
C ASN A 25 18.45 -12.94 -2.81
N GLU A 26 17.59 -12.13 -2.22
CA GLU A 26 17.39 -12.08 -0.76
C GLU A 26 16.30 -13.07 -0.29
N ILE A 27 15.52 -13.68 -1.20
CA ILE A 27 14.34 -14.47 -0.82
C ILE A 27 14.16 -15.74 -1.67
N LYS A 28 14.12 -16.91 -1.00
CA LYS A 28 13.69 -18.19 -1.60
C LYS A 28 12.18 -18.31 -1.83
N SER A 29 11.37 -17.57 -1.06
CA SER A 29 9.90 -17.52 -1.15
C SER A 29 9.36 -16.21 -0.58
N ARG A 30 8.54 -15.48 -1.33
CA ARG A 30 7.94 -14.21 -0.91
C ARG A 30 7.13 -14.37 0.38
N LYS A 31 7.47 -13.60 1.43
CA LYS A 31 6.80 -13.67 2.74
C LYS A 31 5.88 -12.47 2.92
N PRO A 32 4.66 -12.67 3.46
CA PRO A 32 3.79 -11.56 3.77
C PRO A 32 4.37 -10.71 4.91
N LEU A 33 4.29 -9.39 4.77
CA LEU A 33 4.61 -8.43 5.82
C LEU A 33 3.49 -8.37 6.85
N ARG A 34 3.82 -7.92 8.05
CA ARG A 34 2.87 -7.76 9.16
C ARG A 34 2.60 -6.29 9.41
N LEU A 35 1.35 -5.96 9.70
CA LEU A 35 0.98 -4.66 10.25
C LEU A 35 1.37 -4.59 11.73
N LEU A 36 1.90 -3.43 12.11
CA LEU A 36 2.10 -2.99 13.48
C LEU A 36 1.06 -1.92 13.74
N GLN A 37 0.29 -2.13 14.80
CA GLN A 37 -0.75 -1.21 15.21
C GLN A 37 -0.44 -0.70 16.61
N SER A 38 -0.46 0.61 16.76
CA SER A 38 -0.50 1.32 18.03
C SER A 38 -1.83 2.09 18.12
N ASP A 39 -2.15 2.63 19.29
CA ASP A 39 -3.39 3.39 19.50
C ASP A 39 -3.53 4.62 18.58
N THR A 40 -2.41 5.11 18.04
CA THR A 40 -2.31 6.35 17.27
C THR A 40 -1.69 6.18 15.89
N THR A 41 -0.99 5.07 15.62
CA THR A 41 -0.20 4.91 14.40
C THR A 41 -0.21 3.47 13.88
N THR A 42 -0.10 3.36 12.56
CA THR A 42 -0.09 2.10 11.83
C THR A 42 1.12 2.07 10.93
N ALA A 43 1.92 1.01 11.06
CA ALA A 43 3.14 0.85 10.29
C ALA A 43 3.22 -0.57 9.74
N ILE A 44 3.89 -0.74 8.60
CA ILE A 44 4.15 -2.06 8.02
C ILE A 44 5.54 -2.50 8.48
N ARG A 45 5.62 -3.60 9.24
CA ARG A 45 6.90 -4.12 9.74
C ARG A 45 7.76 -4.60 8.58
N ASN A 46 9.03 -4.20 8.59
CA ASN A 46 10.05 -4.59 7.60
C ASN A 46 9.71 -4.16 6.16
N LEU A 47 8.84 -3.15 5.98
CA LEU A 47 8.67 -2.52 4.67
C LEU A 47 9.94 -1.76 4.32
N ILE A 48 10.50 -2.04 3.15
CA ILE A 48 11.70 -1.38 2.66
C ILE A 48 11.37 0.07 2.32
N GLN A 49 12.20 0.98 2.83
CA GLN A 49 12.19 2.40 2.48
C GLN A 49 13.52 2.74 1.81
N VAL A 50 13.46 3.19 0.56
CA VAL A 50 14.62 3.56 -0.23
C VAL A 50 14.76 5.09 -0.22
N PRO A 51 15.88 5.66 0.23
CA PRO A 51 16.12 7.10 0.11
C PRO A 51 16.30 7.46 -1.37
N LEU A 52 15.79 8.63 -1.76
CA LEU A 52 15.87 9.15 -3.12
C LEU A 52 16.68 10.45 -3.14
N PHE A 53 17.63 10.53 -4.06
CA PHE A 53 18.46 11.72 -4.26
C PHE A 53 18.13 12.46 -5.55
N ASP A 54 17.54 11.77 -6.53
CA ASP A 54 17.03 12.39 -7.76
C ASP A 54 15.80 11.67 -8.33
N LEU A 55 15.27 12.24 -9.41
CA LEU A 55 14.08 11.73 -10.09
C LEU A 55 14.34 10.43 -10.88
N GLU A 56 15.55 10.22 -11.39
CA GLU A 56 15.87 9.02 -12.16
C GLU A 56 15.97 7.79 -11.25
N GLU A 57 16.58 7.92 -10.08
CA GLU A 57 16.55 6.89 -9.03
C GLU A 57 15.11 6.54 -8.66
N ALA A 58 14.25 7.55 -8.48
CA ALA A 58 12.84 7.34 -8.16
C ALA A 58 12.13 6.52 -9.25
N LYS A 59 12.35 6.87 -10.52
CA LYS A 59 11.80 6.13 -11.67
C LYS A 59 12.30 4.69 -11.69
N ASP A 60 13.57 4.46 -11.42
CA ASP A 60 14.15 3.13 -11.48
C ASP A 60 13.67 2.24 -10.33
N VAL A 61 13.51 2.78 -9.12
CA VAL A 61 12.88 2.07 -8.00
C VAL A 61 11.43 1.70 -8.32
N VAL A 62 10.66 2.62 -8.91
CA VAL A 62 9.27 2.36 -9.32
C VAL A 62 9.20 1.30 -10.42
N LYS A 63 10.04 1.40 -11.46
CA LYS A 63 10.14 0.38 -12.52
C LYS A 63 10.49 -0.99 -11.94
N PHE A 64 11.46 -1.05 -11.02
CA PHE A 64 11.84 -2.27 -10.33
C PHE A 64 10.66 -2.90 -9.59
N GLY A 65 9.90 -2.10 -8.83
CA GLY A 65 8.70 -2.58 -8.15
C GLY A 65 7.63 -3.13 -9.10
N PHE A 66 7.43 -2.50 -10.27
CA PHE A 66 6.51 -3.01 -11.30
C PHE A 66 7.00 -4.31 -11.95
N ILE A 67 8.30 -4.47 -12.14
CA ILE A 67 8.91 -5.71 -12.62
C ILE A 67 8.66 -6.81 -11.57
N ASN A 68 8.94 -6.56 -10.30
CA ASN A 68 8.70 -7.51 -9.21
C ASN A 68 7.23 -7.89 -9.07
N ARG A 69 6.32 -6.92 -9.20
CA ARG A 69 4.88 -7.16 -9.28
C ARG A 69 4.57 -8.10 -10.44
N SER A 70 5.15 -7.85 -11.62
CA SER A 70 4.91 -8.64 -12.83
C SER A 70 5.52 -10.05 -12.78
N THR A 71 6.71 -10.23 -12.22
CA THR A 71 7.31 -11.55 -12.02
C THR A 71 6.52 -12.38 -11.00
N SER A 72 6.00 -11.73 -9.95
CA SER A 72 5.07 -12.38 -9.01
C SER A 72 3.84 -12.93 -9.73
N LYS A 73 3.32 -12.25 -10.76
CA LYS A 73 2.22 -12.75 -11.62
C LYS A 73 2.56 -14.07 -12.28
N THR A 74 3.76 -14.21 -12.84
CA THR A 74 4.17 -15.43 -13.56
C THR A 74 4.41 -16.62 -12.65
N VAL A 75 4.85 -16.39 -11.40
CA VAL A 75 5.09 -17.47 -10.42
C VAL A 75 3.78 -17.98 -9.82
N PHE A 76 2.78 -17.11 -9.65
CA PHE A 76 1.48 -17.44 -9.04
C PHE A 76 0.32 -17.58 -10.04
N ASN A 77 0.57 -17.44 -11.35
CA ASN A 77 -0.44 -17.47 -12.42
C ASN A 77 -1.59 -16.47 -12.23
N GLU A 78 -1.28 -15.29 -11.70
CA GLU A 78 -2.28 -14.37 -11.18
C GLU A 78 -2.20 -13.01 -11.84
N ALA A 79 -3.33 -12.55 -12.38
CA ALA A 79 -3.41 -11.33 -13.17
C ALA A 79 -3.25 -10.08 -12.30
N SER A 80 -2.62 -9.02 -12.84
CA SER A 80 -2.52 -7.70 -12.16
C SER A 80 -3.86 -7.08 -11.78
N SER A 81 -4.97 -7.55 -12.36
CA SER A 81 -6.31 -7.11 -12.00
C SER A 81 -6.72 -7.55 -10.59
N ARG A 82 -5.90 -8.34 -9.88
CA ARG A 82 -6.27 -8.98 -8.61
C ARG A 82 -5.44 -8.56 -7.40
N SER A 83 -4.47 -7.66 -7.58
CA SER A 83 -3.73 -7.05 -6.47
C SER A 83 -3.76 -5.53 -6.57
N HIS A 84 -3.84 -4.88 -5.40
CA HIS A 84 -3.69 -3.43 -5.30
C HIS A 84 -2.22 -3.11 -5.12
N ALA A 85 -1.68 -2.15 -5.86
CA ALA A 85 -0.32 -1.67 -5.69
C ALA A 85 -0.33 -0.28 -5.04
N ILE A 86 0.46 -0.09 -3.99
CA ILE A 86 0.52 1.15 -3.22
C ILE A 86 1.97 1.62 -3.17
N LEU A 87 2.20 2.76 -3.82
CA LEU A 87 3.46 3.49 -3.73
C LEU A 87 3.30 4.59 -2.67
N CYS A 88 4.20 4.63 -1.69
CA CYS A 88 4.25 5.69 -0.70
C CYS A 88 5.55 6.45 -0.83
N ILE A 89 5.43 7.75 -1.11
CA ILE A 89 6.53 8.72 -1.09
C ILE A 89 6.44 9.46 0.23
N THR A 90 7.50 9.39 1.02
CA THR A 90 7.62 10.04 2.31
C THR A 90 8.57 11.22 2.20
N LEU A 91 8.08 12.40 2.54
CA LEU A 91 8.88 13.62 2.66
C LEU A 91 9.09 13.91 4.15
N ILE A 92 10.35 13.97 4.56
CA ILE A 92 10.74 14.39 5.91
C ILE A 92 11.39 15.76 5.78
N THR A 93 10.82 16.78 6.40
CA THR A 93 11.38 18.14 6.44
C THR A 93 11.82 18.47 7.87
N THR A 94 12.90 19.21 7.98
CA THR A 94 13.40 19.75 9.25
C THR A 94 13.66 21.23 9.06
N ASP A 95 12.89 22.04 9.78
CA ASP A 95 13.10 23.47 9.87
C ASP A 95 14.29 23.75 10.81
N GLU A 96 15.09 24.76 10.49
CA GLU A 96 16.25 25.16 11.31
C GLU A 96 15.84 25.66 12.69
N PHE A 97 14.59 26.09 12.85
CA PHE A 97 14.04 26.60 14.11
C PHE A 97 13.16 25.57 14.86
N SER A 98 12.83 24.44 14.24
CA SER A 98 12.02 23.36 14.85
C SER A 98 12.90 22.16 15.17
N GLU A 99 12.96 21.78 16.45
CA GLU A 99 13.67 20.56 16.87
C GLU A 99 12.99 19.27 16.36
N GLN A 100 11.72 19.36 15.93
CA GLN A 100 10.95 18.18 15.52
C GLN A 100 10.82 18.11 13.99
N PRO A 101 11.26 17.00 13.37
CA PRO A 101 11.06 16.78 11.94
C PRO A 101 9.57 16.59 11.63
N THR A 102 9.12 17.19 10.54
CA THR A 102 7.76 16.99 10.03
C THR A 102 7.80 15.91 8.95
N MET A 103 6.90 14.94 9.05
CA MET A 103 6.79 13.82 8.11
C MET A 103 5.47 13.94 7.35
N SER A 104 5.55 13.89 6.03
CA SER A 104 4.42 13.93 5.11
C SER A 104 4.45 12.72 4.19
N HIS A 105 3.28 12.18 3.86
CA HIS A 105 3.15 11.02 3.00
C HIS A 105 2.29 11.34 1.79
N LEU A 106 2.76 10.93 0.61
CA LEU A 106 1.99 10.90 -0.63
C LEU A 106 1.81 9.45 -1.03
N TYR A 107 0.55 9.00 -1.07
CA TYR A 107 0.18 7.66 -1.50
C TYR A 107 -0.37 7.69 -2.92
N ILE A 108 0.14 6.80 -3.77
CA ILE A 108 -0.37 6.54 -5.11
C ILE A 108 -0.83 5.09 -5.15
N CYS A 109 -2.12 4.91 -5.36
CA CYS A 109 -2.77 3.59 -5.33
C CYS A 109 -3.23 3.19 -6.72
N ASP A 110 -2.73 2.08 -7.23
CA ASP A 110 -3.23 1.37 -8.41
C ASP A 110 -4.11 0.21 -7.91
N LEU A 111 -5.42 0.39 -7.99
CA LEU A 111 -6.38 -0.53 -7.41
C LEU A 111 -6.72 -1.66 -8.37
N ALA A 112 -6.99 -2.84 -7.81
CA ALA A 112 -7.45 -4.01 -8.51
C ALA A 112 -8.81 -3.77 -9.21
N GLY A 113 -9.12 -4.65 -10.18
CA GLY A 113 -10.35 -4.58 -10.97
C GLY A 113 -11.61 -4.91 -10.16
N ASN A 114 -12.71 -4.23 -10.46
CA ASN A 114 -14.02 -4.41 -9.81
C ASN A 114 -14.89 -5.43 -10.56
N GLU A 115 -14.34 -6.61 -10.87
CA GLU A 115 -15.07 -7.66 -11.59
C GLU A 115 -16.06 -8.40 -10.65
N PRO A 116 -17.25 -8.79 -11.14
CA PRO A 116 -18.27 -9.42 -10.29
C PRO A 116 -17.86 -10.85 -9.88
N SER A 117 -17.97 -11.15 -8.59
CA SER A 117 -17.59 -12.45 -8.01
C SER A 117 -18.40 -13.64 -8.54
N THR A 118 -19.58 -13.41 -9.12
CA THR A 118 -20.46 -14.44 -9.68
C THR A 118 -19.88 -15.17 -10.89
N GLN A 119 -18.79 -14.66 -11.47
CA GLN A 119 -18.11 -15.27 -12.61
C GLN A 119 -17.02 -16.29 -12.19
N HIS A 120 -16.78 -16.48 -10.89
CA HIS A 120 -15.71 -17.33 -10.37
C HIS A 120 -16.22 -18.40 -9.38
N ILE A 121 -15.54 -19.55 -9.31
CA ILE A 121 -15.90 -20.68 -8.43
C ILE A 121 -14.71 -21.03 -7.51
N GLY A 122 -14.99 -21.43 -6.28
CA GLY A 122 -13.98 -21.95 -5.34
C GLY A 122 -12.99 -20.87 -4.88
N LYS A 123 -11.68 -21.15 -4.96
CA LYS A 123 -10.63 -20.22 -4.48
C LYS A 123 -10.66 -18.85 -5.19
N GLN A 124 -10.97 -18.84 -6.48
CA GLN A 124 -11.08 -17.59 -7.25
C GLN A 124 -12.27 -16.73 -6.78
N MET A 125 -13.37 -17.35 -6.32
CA MET A 125 -14.51 -16.61 -5.78
C MET A 125 -14.14 -15.87 -4.49
N ASN A 126 -13.40 -16.53 -3.59
CA ASN A 126 -12.91 -15.92 -2.35
C ASN A 126 -11.95 -14.77 -2.63
N GLU A 127 -11.06 -14.95 -3.60
CA GLU A 127 -10.11 -13.92 -4.04
C GLU A 127 -10.84 -12.68 -4.59
N THR A 128 -11.78 -12.86 -5.53
CA THR A 128 -12.60 -11.76 -6.07
C THR A 128 -13.46 -11.11 -4.99
N CYS A 129 -13.93 -11.87 -4.00
CA CYS A 129 -14.63 -11.32 -2.84
C CYS A 129 -13.71 -10.37 -2.06
N ASN A 130 -12.49 -10.79 -1.72
CA ASN A 130 -11.52 -9.97 -0.98
C ASN A 130 -11.13 -8.69 -1.74
N ILE A 131 -10.94 -8.78 -3.06
CA ILE A 131 -10.71 -7.61 -3.93
C ILE A 131 -11.90 -6.65 -3.87
N ASN A 132 -13.13 -7.15 -4.00
CA ASN A 132 -14.32 -6.32 -3.97
C ASN A 132 -14.60 -5.74 -2.56
N THR A 133 -14.29 -6.49 -1.50
CA THR A 133 -14.36 -5.99 -0.12
C THR A 133 -13.39 -4.83 0.09
N SER A 134 -12.13 -4.98 -0.29
CA SER A 134 -11.13 -3.91 -0.19
C SER A 134 -11.49 -2.65 -0.98
N LEU A 135 -12.04 -2.80 -2.20
CA LEU A 135 -12.55 -1.68 -3.00
C LEU A 135 -13.78 -1.02 -2.39
N MET A 136 -14.72 -1.79 -1.86
CA MET A 136 -15.94 -1.28 -1.22
C MET A 136 -15.60 -0.51 0.05
N THR A 137 -14.69 -1.06 0.83
CA THR A 137 -14.11 -0.40 2.00
C THR A 137 -13.46 0.93 1.65
N LEU A 138 -12.62 0.99 0.62
CA LEU A 138 -12.00 2.26 0.22
C LEU A 138 -13.07 3.29 -0.19
N LYS A 139 -14.10 2.87 -0.92
CA LYS A 139 -15.24 3.73 -1.26
C LYS A 139 -15.94 4.25 0.00
N ASP A 140 -16.11 3.41 1.02
CA ASP A 140 -16.69 3.80 2.31
C ASP A 140 -15.79 4.78 3.06
N CYS A 141 -14.48 4.54 3.12
CA CYS A 141 -13.52 5.48 3.73
C CYS A 141 -13.55 6.85 3.03
N ILE A 142 -13.54 6.89 1.70
CA ILE A 142 -13.63 8.14 0.92
C ILE A 142 -14.96 8.85 1.18
N ARG A 143 -16.08 8.10 1.22
CA ARG A 143 -17.40 8.65 1.56
C ARG A 143 -17.39 9.27 2.96
N VAL A 144 -16.88 8.54 3.94
CA VAL A 144 -16.77 9.00 5.34
C VAL A 144 -15.82 10.20 5.45
N LEU A 145 -14.72 10.24 4.72
CA LEU A 145 -13.82 11.42 4.68
C LEU A 145 -14.52 12.65 4.09
N ASN A 146 -15.28 12.47 2.99
CA ASN A 146 -16.06 13.55 2.38
C ASN A 146 -17.21 14.04 3.28
N GLU A 147 -17.85 13.11 4.01
CA GLU A 147 -18.85 13.43 5.03
C GLU A 147 -18.20 14.09 6.25
N ASN A 148 -16.99 13.68 6.64
CA ASN A 148 -16.25 14.25 7.76
C ASN A 148 -15.73 15.67 7.49
N GLN A 149 -15.39 15.97 6.25
CA GLN A 149 -15.14 17.35 5.80
C GLN A 149 -16.40 18.23 5.95
N LYS A 150 -17.60 17.63 5.95
CA LYS A 150 -18.88 18.32 6.17
C LYS A 150 -19.36 18.25 7.64
N ALA A 151 -18.93 17.24 8.41
CA ALA A 151 -19.32 17.01 9.79
C ALA A 151 -18.14 16.43 10.60
N LYS A 152 -17.62 17.14 11.59
CA LYS A 152 -16.50 16.65 12.40
C LYS A 152 -16.85 15.32 13.12
N CYS A 153 -16.17 14.23 12.75
CA CYS A 153 -15.85 13.00 13.53
C CYS A 153 -16.63 11.71 13.18
N VAL A 154 -15.91 10.59 12.91
CA VAL A 154 -15.80 9.36 13.77
C VAL A 154 -15.07 8.20 13.02
N ARG A 155 -14.41 7.32 13.82
CA ARG A 155 -13.55 6.15 13.49
C ARG A 155 -14.29 4.92 12.93
N THR A 156 -13.62 4.12 12.10
CA THR A 156 -14.08 2.79 11.65
C THR A 156 -13.09 1.69 12.07
N GLN A 157 -13.62 0.54 12.52
CA GLN A 157 -12.86 -0.69 12.81
C GLN A 157 -13.09 -1.71 11.68
N ALA A 158 -12.01 -2.18 11.03
CA ALA A 158 -11.98 -3.51 10.41
C ALA A 158 -10.56 -3.94 9.98
N GLN A 159 -10.49 -5.22 9.59
CA GLN A 159 -9.32 -6.06 9.33
C GLN A 159 -8.28 -5.43 8.40
N ASN A 160 -7.00 -5.70 8.66
CA ASN A 160 -5.76 -5.31 7.96
C ASN A 160 -5.85 -4.37 6.74
N LEU A 161 -6.61 -4.74 5.71
CA LEU A 161 -6.82 -3.97 4.48
C LEU A 161 -7.64 -2.67 4.69
N LEU A 162 -8.66 -2.70 5.57
CA LEU A 162 -9.42 -1.53 6.01
C LEU A 162 -8.51 -0.51 6.69
N HIS A 163 -7.52 -1.00 7.43
CA HIS A 163 -6.67 -0.15 8.24
C HIS A 163 -5.60 0.57 7.41
N VAL A 164 -4.90 -0.15 6.51
CA VAL A 164 -3.92 0.48 5.61
C VAL A 164 -4.59 1.56 4.77
N MET A 165 -5.75 1.25 4.18
CA MET A 165 -6.50 2.22 3.37
C MET A 165 -7.18 3.34 4.19
N SER A 166 -7.46 3.12 5.49
CA SER A 166 -7.92 4.18 6.39
C SER A 166 -6.81 5.12 6.90
N CYS A 167 -5.55 4.65 6.82
CA CYS A 167 -4.36 5.40 7.24
C CYS A 167 -3.66 6.11 6.07
N ILE A 168 -4.09 5.82 4.83
CA ILE A 168 -3.78 6.55 3.60
C ILE A 168 -4.78 7.69 3.45
#